data_AF-A0A944XYA5-F1
#
_entry.id   AF-A0A944XYA5-F1
#
_cell.length_a   1.000
_cell.length_b   1.000
_cell.length_c   1.000
_cell.angle_alpha   90.00
_cell.angle_beta   90.00
_cell.angle_gamma   90.00
#
_symmetry.space_group_name_H-M   'P 1'
#
loop_
_entity.id
_entity.type
_entity.pdbx_description
1 polymer ?
#
loop_
_entity_poly.entity_id
_entity_poly.type
_entity_poly.pdbx_seq_one_letter_code
_entity_poly.pdbx_strand_id
1 'polypeptide(L)' 'MDICPCNGLSETDIKDAIAAGAGTLEAVFEFHDMVTYCGCCLIDIDGFLFPSDG' A
#
# COMPACT_ATOMS: atom_id res chain seq x y z
N MET A 1 7.16 7.28 6.45
CA MET A 1 8.09 7.07 5.33
C MET A 1 7.25 7.02 4.06
N ASP A 2 7.67 7.70 2.99
CA ASP A 2 7.05 7.52 1.67
C ASP A 2 7.42 6.15 1.11
N ILE A 3 6.40 5.34 0.84
CA ILE A 3 6.53 4.00 0.25
C ILE A 3 6.35 4.08 -1.27
N CYS A 4 5.39 4.88 -1.75
CA CYS A 4 5.22 5.16 -3.18
C CYS A 4 5.51 6.63 -3.49
N PRO A 5 6.73 6.99 -3.94
CA PRO A 5 7.05 8.37 -4.30
C PRO A 5 6.29 8.87 -5.55
N CYS A 6 5.74 7.98 -6.39
CA CYS A 6 4.94 8.37 -7.55
C CYS A 6 3.60 8.99 -7.15
N ASN A 7 2.99 8.48 -6.08
CA ASN A 7 1.67 8.91 -5.63
C ASN A 7 1.70 9.63 -4.26
N GLY A 8 2.87 9.70 -3.61
CA GLY A 8 2.98 10.20 -2.23
C GLY A 8 2.33 9.27 -1.19
N LEU A 9 2.27 7.97 -1.47
CA LEU A 9 1.68 7.00 -0.54
C LEU A 9 2.68 6.71 0.58
N SER A 10 2.28 6.97 1.82
CA SER A 10 3.12 6.72 2.99
C SER A 10 2.79 5.38 3.68
N GLU A 11 3.69 4.94 4.56
CA GLU A 11 3.44 3.78 5.42
C GLU A 11 2.16 3.93 6.25
N THR A 12 1.85 5.14 6.74
CA THR A 12 0.65 5.40 7.53
C THR A 12 -0.61 5.21 6.68
N ASP A 13 -0.59 5.70 5.44
CA ASP A 13 -1.71 5.55 4.50
C ASP A 13 -1.99 4.07 4.19
N ILE A 14 -0.95 3.25 4.07
CA ILE A 14 -1.07 1.80 3.86
C ILE A 14 -1.72 1.15 5.09
N LYS A 15 -1.25 1.48 6.30
CA LYS A 15 -1.80 0.94 7.56
C LYS A 15 -3.25 1.36 7.77
N ASP A 16 -3.62 2.58 7.41
CA ASP A 16 -4.99 3.08 7.49
C ASP A 16 -5.91 2.34 6.51
N ALA A 17 -5.45 2.09 5.27
CA ALA A 17 -6.18 1.29 4.30
C ALA A 17 -6.38 -0.15 4.77
N ILE A 18 -5.35 -0.78 5.33
CA ILE A 18 -5.43 -2.14 5.90
C ILE A 18 -6.40 -2.18 7.08
N ALA A 19 -6.35 -1.18 7.97
CA ALA A 19 -7.29 -1.06 9.09
C ALA A 19 -8.74 -0.84 8.63
N ALA A 20 -8.93 -0.22 7.47
CA ALA A 20 -10.23 -0.07 6.80
C ALA A 20 -10.68 -1.34 6.03
N GLY A 21 -9.85 -2.37 5.96
CA GLY A 21 -10.17 -3.67 5.36
C GLY A 21 -9.57 -3.92 3.97
N ALA A 22 -8.61 -3.11 3.52
CA ALA A 22 -7.89 -3.38 2.28
C ALA A 22 -7.04 -4.66 2.42
N GLY A 23 -7.35 -5.68 1.61
CA GLY A 23 -6.66 -6.97 1.59
C GLY A 23 -5.87 -7.27 0.32
N THR A 24 -5.81 -6.32 -0.61
CA THR A 24 -5.06 -6.44 -1.88
C THR A 24 -4.34 -5.13 -2.18
N LEU A 25 -3.32 -5.20 -3.04
CA LEU A 25 -2.60 -4.02 -3.52
C LEU A 25 -3.58 -3.03 -4.17
N GLU A 26 -4.46 -3.50 -5.06
CA GLU A 26 -5.46 -2.65 -5.70
C GLU A 26 -6.39 -1.96 -4.69
N ALA A 27 -6.81 -2.66 -3.64
CA ALA A 27 -7.68 -2.07 -2.61
C ALA A 27 -6.98 -0.95 -1.83
N VAL A 28 -5.66 -1.06 -1.60
CA VAL A 28 -4.87 0.01 -0.98
C VAL A 28 -4.84 1.26 -1.88
N PHE A 29 -4.59 1.10 -3.18
CA PHE A 29 -4.58 2.24 -4.10
C PHE A 29 -5.98 2.84 -4.31
N GLU A 30 -7.01 2.02 -4.44
CA GLU A 30 -8.40 2.46 -4.61
C GLU A 30 -8.91 3.26 -3.40
N PHE A 31 -8.55 2.84 -2.19
CA PHE A 31 -8.92 3.55 -0.95
C PHE A 31 -8.45 5.00 -0.93
N HIS A 32 -7.34 5.31 -1.62
CA HIS A 32 -6.73 6.64 -1.69
C HIS A 32 -6.99 7.36 -3.02
N ASP A 33 -7.89 6.83 -3.87
CA ASP A 33 -8.13 7.34 -5.24
C ASP A 33 -6.84 7.39 -6.10
N MET A 34 -5.95 6.42 -5.91
CA MET A 34 -4.66 6.32 -6.59
C MET A 34 -4.63 5.19 -7.62
N VAL A 35 -3.65 5.23 -8.52
CA VAL A 35 -3.39 4.16 -9.50
C VAL A 35 -1.94 3.69 -9.43
N THR A 36 -1.70 2.44 -9.78
CA THR A 36 -0.33 1.91 -9.92
C THR A 36 0.39 2.59 -11.09
N TYR A 37 1.56 3.18 -10.84
CA TYR A 37 2.36 3.86 -11.86
C TYR A 37 3.59 3.05 -12.32
N CYS A 38 4.67 3.05 -11.53
CA CYS A 38 5.92 2.33 -11.88
C CYS A 38 5.99 0.91 -11.32
N GLY A 39 5.15 0.59 -10.32
CA GLY A 39 5.11 -0.72 -9.66
C GLY A 39 6.21 -0.99 -8.64
N CYS A 40 7.20 -0.11 -8.44
CA CYS A 40 8.34 -0.39 -7.54
C CYS A 40 7.94 -0.56 -6.07
N CYS A 41 6.93 0.19 -5.61
CA CYS A 41 6.43 0.13 -4.23
C CYS A 41 5.57 -1.11 -3.92
N LEU A 42 5.19 -1.91 -4.93
CA LEU A 42 4.24 -3.00 -4.73
C LEU A 42 4.76 -4.06 -3.78
N ILE A 43 6.06 -4.37 -3.82
CA ILE A 43 6.66 -5.36 -2.92
C ILE A 43 6.69 -4.90 -1.46
N ASP A 44 6.89 -3.60 -1.24
CA ASP A 44 6.86 -3.03 0.10
C ASP A 44 5.42 -3.08 0.65
N ILE A 45 4.43 -2.68 -0.16
CA ILE A 45 3.00 -2.73 0.22
C ILE A 45 2.55 -4.18 0.47
N ASP A 46 2.98 -5.13 -0.35
CA ASP A 46 2.69 -6.57 -0.18
C ASP A 46 3.20 -7.09 1.17
N GLY A 47 4.38 -6.63 1.61
CA GLY A 47 4.93 -6.95 2.93
C GLY A 47 4.09 -6.42 4.10
N PHE A 48 3.32 -5.33 3.92
CA PHE A 48 2.36 -4.87 4.92
C PHE A 48 1.06 -5.68 4.92
N LEU A 49 0.62 -6.15 3.74
CA LEU A 49 -0.61 -6.93 3.57
C LEU A 49 -0.44 -8.39 4.04
N PHE A 50 0.72 -8.96 3.75
CA PHE A 50 1.08 -10.33 4.08
C PHE A 50 2.38 -10.34 4.88
N PRO A 51 2.35 -9.84 6.13
CA PRO A 51 3.51 -9.94 6.98
C PRO A 51 3.86 -11.42 7.11
N SER A 52 5.06 -11.79 6.66
CA SER A 52 5.60 -13.12 6.88
C SER A 52 5.92 -13.24 8.38
N ASP A 53 4.91 -13.59 9.16
CA ASP A 53 5.05 -13.98 10.57
C ASP A 53 6.06 -15.12 10.66
N GLY A 54 7.29 -14.78 11.06
CA GLY A 54 8.31 -15.72 11.53
C GLY A 54 8.16 -15.98 13.01
#